data_AF-A0A226D356-F1
#
_entry.id   AF-A0A226D356-F1
#
_cell.length_a   1.000
_cell.length_b   1.000
_cell.length_c   1.000
_cell.angle_alpha   90.00
_cell.angle_beta   90.00
_cell.angle_gamma   90.00
#
_symmetry.space_group_name_H-M   'P 1'
#
loop_
_entity.id
_entity.type
_entity.pdbx_description
1 polymer ?
#
loop_
_entity_poly.entity_id
_entity_poly.type
_entity_poly.pdbx_seq_one_letter_code
_entity_poly.pdbx_strand_id
1 'polypeptide(L)'
;MATLGIWKLIDLGLNLFNHKLRLLPFTVSIREKALHLQPMSKIRRYFLKLCTLCVVFHTLVSLTFLCKPIFVKPERTDSTEGSVRVVRFFMLVLSTLFPPAFLAMSYAISFTPEVAVIIINCIAQFQHETKELIGTLKAQNYFAAELAIQLMIWVAIPISFSAPVALAYLKLDPLHLLFNNEENNLKIQMLLRSMILIVVGLDVAKAAIAFFLVGMMVTCSMNDILEGLGKSNVHTNFVTRLKEINL
;
A
#
# COMPACT_ATOMS: atom_id res chain seq x y z
N MET A 1 0.23 -4.48 21.51
CA MET A 1 0.29 -3.02 21.38
C MET A 1 1.29 -2.64 20.31
N ALA A 2 0.97 -1.66 19.46
CA ALA A 2 1.96 -1.14 18.52
C ALA A 2 3.17 -0.64 19.31
N THR A 3 4.30 -1.27 19.00
CA THR A 3 5.59 -0.93 19.59
C THR A 3 5.92 0.52 19.25
N LEU A 4 6.78 1.13 20.06
CA LEU A 4 7.39 2.40 19.68
C LEU A 4 8.06 2.30 18.30
N GLY A 5 8.57 1.12 17.92
CA GLY A 5 9.12 0.83 16.61
C GLY A 5 8.11 1.00 15.48
N ILE A 6 6.89 0.45 15.60
CA ILE A 6 5.83 0.63 14.58
C ILE A 6 5.50 2.11 14.40
N TRP A 7 5.37 2.89 15.47
CA TRP A 7 5.14 4.35 15.36
C TRP A 7 6.29 5.09 14.68
N LYS A 8 7.54 4.70 14.95
CA LYS A 8 8.72 5.22 14.24
C LYS A 8 8.72 4.83 12.76
N LEU A 9 8.23 3.65 12.41
CA LEU A 9 8.11 3.21 11.01
C LEU A 9 7.01 3.96 10.26
N ILE A 10 5.87 4.25 10.92
CA ILE A 10 4.86 5.14 10.36
C ILE A 10 5.47 6.52 10.12
N ASP A 11 6.15 7.09 11.12
CA ASP A 11 6.84 8.38 10.98
C ASP A 11 7.87 8.35 9.83
N LEU A 12 8.68 7.30 9.71
CA LEU A 12 9.64 7.12 8.62
C LEU A 12 8.94 7.07 7.25
N GLY A 13 7.86 6.29 7.12
CA GLY A 13 7.07 6.19 5.90
C GLY A 13 6.43 7.53 5.52
N LEU A 14 5.84 8.22 6.50
CA LEU A 14 5.27 9.55 6.29
C LEU A 14 6.34 10.57 5.93
N ASN A 15 7.50 10.58 6.58
CA ASN A 15 8.58 11.50 6.23
C ASN A 15 9.09 11.26 4.80
N LEU A 16 9.16 9.99 4.38
CA LEU A 16 9.55 9.64 3.02
C LEU A 16 8.58 10.20 1.97
N PHE A 17 7.26 9.97 2.13
CA PHE A 17 6.26 10.39 1.15
C PHE A 17 5.76 11.82 1.33
N ASN A 18 5.71 12.37 2.55
CA ASN A 18 5.24 13.73 2.83
C ASN A 18 6.38 14.75 2.63
N HIS A 19 7.54 14.58 3.28
CA HIS A 19 8.58 15.62 3.25
C HIS A 19 9.27 15.71 1.88
N LYS A 20 9.60 14.57 1.27
CA LYS A 20 10.32 14.56 -0.03
C LYS A 20 9.38 14.66 -1.23
N LEU A 21 8.29 13.91 -1.23
CA LEU A 21 7.41 13.80 -2.40
C LEU A 21 6.09 14.58 -2.26
N ARG A 22 5.75 15.06 -1.05
CA ARG A 22 4.49 15.75 -0.76
C ARG A 22 3.25 14.93 -1.17
N LEU A 23 3.29 13.62 -0.99
CA LEU A 23 2.21 12.69 -1.37
C LEU A 23 1.24 12.30 -0.26
N LEU A 24 1.52 12.65 1.01
CA LEU A 24 0.67 12.27 2.16
C LEU A 24 0.25 13.48 3.01
N PRO A 25 -1.04 13.61 3.40
CA PRO A 25 -1.55 14.72 4.22
C PRO A 25 -1.38 14.50 5.72
N PHE A 26 -0.38 13.74 6.17
CA PHE A 26 -0.33 13.28 7.56
C PHE A 26 0.95 13.68 8.26
N THR A 27 0.83 13.91 9.57
CA THR A 27 1.93 14.04 10.52
C THR A 27 1.70 13.10 11.69
N VAL A 28 2.78 12.53 12.25
CA VAL A 28 2.71 11.63 13.40
C VAL A 28 3.24 12.35 14.64
N SER A 29 2.49 12.23 15.73
CA SER A 29 2.96 12.54 17.08
C SER A 29 3.39 11.23 17.75
N ILE A 30 4.70 10.94 17.76
CA ILE A 30 5.23 9.71 18.37
C ILE A 30 4.92 9.66 19.87
N ARG A 31 4.96 10.83 20.54
CA ARG A 31 4.68 10.96 21.97
C ARG A 31 3.24 10.61 22.30
N GLU A 32 2.31 11.12 21.52
CA GLU A 32 0.87 10.91 21.73
C GLU A 32 0.35 9.65 21.05
N LYS A 33 1.19 8.99 20.22
CA LYS A 33 0.79 7.85 19.37
C LYS A 33 -0.46 8.19 18.56
N ALA A 34 -0.43 9.36 17.93
CA ALA A 34 -1.53 9.89 17.17
C ALA A 34 -1.09 10.28 15.76
N LEU A 35 -1.98 10.03 14.80
CA LEU A 35 -1.91 10.54 13.45
C LEU A 35 -2.73 11.83 13.38
N HIS A 36 -2.19 12.87 12.76
CA HIS A 36 -2.88 14.13 12.55
C HIS A 36 -2.96 14.45 11.06
N LEU A 37 -4.07 15.10 10.67
CA LEU A 37 -4.25 15.61 9.32
C LEU A 37 -3.59 16.98 9.21
N GLN A 38 -2.67 17.13 8.26
CA GLN A 38 -2.02 18.40 7.96
C GLN A 38 -2.83 19.18 6.91
N PRO A 39 -3.01 20.50 7.07
CA PRO A 39 -3.63 21.32 6.04
C PRO A 39 -2.84 21.23 4.73
N MET A 40 -3.54 20.87 3.64
CA MET A 40 -2.99 20.80 2.30
C MET A 40 -3.49 21.94 1.42
N SER A 41 -2.62 22.44 0.53
CA SER A 41 -3.03 23.34 -0.55
C SER A 41 -4.02 22.65 -1.50
N LYS A 42 -4.91 23.44 -2.12
CA LYS A 42 -5.91 22.93 -3.08
C LYS A 42 -5.25 22.15 -4.23
N ILE A 43 -4.16 22.70 -4.79
CA ILE A 43 -3.41 22.10 -5.90
C ILE A 43 -2.90 20.70 -5.53
N ARG A 44 -2.29 20.57 -4.34
CA ARG A 44 -1.76 19.29 -3.86
C ARG A 44 -2.87 18.25 -3.71
N ARG A 45 -4.04 18.67 -3.20
CA ARG A 45 -5.22 17.80 -3.07
C ARG A 45 -5.73 17.31 -4.43
N TYR A 46 -5.82 18.19 -5.43
CA TYR A 46 -6.21 17.81 -6.78
C TYR A 46 -5.20 16.85 -7.41
N PHE A 47 -3.90 17.10 -7.23
CA PHE A 47 -2.84 16.22 -7.72
C PHE A 47 -2.97 14.80 -7.17
N LEU A 48 -3.21 14.64 -5.86
CA LEU A 48 -3.41 13.31 -5.26
C LEU A 48 -4.61 12.56 -5.83
N LYS A 49 -5.74 13.25 -6.00
CA LYS A 49 -6.94 12.66 -6.62
C LYS A 49 -6.66 12.26 -8.06
N LEU A 50 -5.95 13.10 -8.82
CA LEU A 50 -5.54 12.81 -10.19
C LEU A 50 -4.63 11.59 -10.26
N CYS A 51 -3.66 11.44 -9.33
CA CYS A 51 -2.81 10.25 -9.26
C CYS A 51 -3.65 8.98 -9.04
N THR A 52 -4.56 8.98 -8.07
CA THR A 52 -5.45 7.83 -7.82
C THR A 52 -6.33 7.52 -9.03
N LEU A 53 -6.90 8.54 -9.69
CA LEU A 53 -7.67 8.34 -10.93
C LEU A 53 -6.80 7.78 -12.05
N CYS A 54 -5.55 8.24 -12.17
CA CYS A 54 -4.58 7.72 -13.14
C CYS A 54 -4.33 6.21 -12.94
N VAL A 55 -4.21 5.75 -11.69
CA VAL A 55 -4.12 4.31 -11.38
C VAL A 55 -5.36 3.57 -11.87
N VAL A 56 -6.56 4.08 -11.57
CA VAL A 56 -7.82 3.46 -12.02
C VAL A 56 -7.88 3.36 -13.54
N PHE A 57 -7.60 4.45 -14.27
CA PHE A 57 -7.60 4.44 -15.73
C PHE A 57 -6.54 3.48 -16.29
N HIS A 58 -5.32 3.50 -15.74
CA HIS A 58 -4.27 2.57 -16.14
C HIS A 58 -4.67 1.11 -15.93
N THR A 59 -5.28 0.77 -14.79
CA THR A 59 -5.79 -0.57 -14.50
C THR A 59 -6.88 -1.00 -15.48
N LEU A 60 -7.84 -0.12 -15.80
CA LEU A 60 -8.91 -0.42 -16.77
C LEU A 60 -8.36 -0.65 -18.18
N VAL A 61 -7.42 0.18 -18.62
CA VAL A 61 -6.72 0.01 -19.91
C VAL A 61 -5.96 -1.31 -19.94
N SER A 62 -5.21 -1.61 -18.88
CA SER A 62 -4.44 -2.86 -18.75
C SER A 62 -5.36 -4.09 -18.78
N LEU A 63 -6.50 -4.02 -18.07
CA LEU A 63 -7.52 -5.07 -18.07
C LEU A 63 -8.12 -5.27 -19.46
N THR A 64 -8.42 -4.20 -20.19
CA THR A 64 -8.92 -4.28 -21.57
C THR A 64 -7.93 -5.03 -22.47
N PHE A 65 -6.63 -4.74 -22.34
CA PHE A 65 -5.59 -5.46 -23.07
C PHE A 65 -5.43 -6.91 -22.62
N LEU A 66 -5.55 -7.19 -21.32
CA LEU A 66 -5.47 -8.54 -20.79
C LEU A 66 -6.63 -9.41 -21.27
N CYS A 67 -7.82 -8.82 -21.44
CA CYS A 67 -9.00 -9.51 -21.94
C CYS A 67 -8.97 -9.74 -23.46
N LYS A 68 -8.24 -8.93 -24.23
CA LYS A 68 -8.23 -9.01 -25.72
C LYS A 68 -7.91 -10.42 -26.27
N PRO A 69 -6.89 -11.16 -25.78
CA PRO A 69 -6.60 -12.52 -26.24
C PRO A 69 -7.69 -13.54 -25.93
N ILE A 70 -8.55 -13.28 -24.94
CA ILE A 70 -9.67 -14.18 -24.59
C ILE A 70 -10.75 -14.09 -25.67
N PHE A 71 -10.97 -12.90 -26.22
CA PHE A 71 -12.02 -12.64 -27.21
C PHE A 71 -11.55 -12.74 -28.66
N VAL A 72 -10.26 -12.56 -28.93
CA VAL A 72 -9.68 -12.58 -30.28
C VAL A 72 -8.75 -13.78 -30.41
N LYS A 73 -9.05 -14.70 -31.32
CA LYS A 73 -8.17 -15.84 -31.62
C LYS A 73 -6.78 -15.32 -32.03
N PRO A 74 -5.69 -15.82 -31.43
CA PRO A 74 -4.36 -15.38 -31.80
C PRO A 74 -4.06 -15.80 -33.24
N GLU A 75 -3.63 -14.85 -34.07
CA GLU A 75 -3.02 -15.18 -35.36
C GLU A 75 -1.74 -16.00 -35.11
N ARG A 76 -1.56 -17.07 -35.90
CA ARG A 76 -0.37 -17.93 -35.84
C ARG A 76 0.85 -17.11 -36.24
N THR A 77 1.58 -16.62 -35.24
CA THR A 77 2.89 -15.98 -35.38
C THR A 77 4.01 -16.98 -35.05
N ASP A 78 5.12 -16.90 -35.77
CA ASP A 78 6.27 -17.81 -35.70
C ASP A 78 6.87 -18.00 -34.29
N SER A 79 7.40 -19.21 -34.06
CA SER A 79 7.79 -19.78 -32.77
C SER A 79 8.94 -19.08 -32.03
N THR A 80 9.68 -18.18 -32.69
CA THR A 80 10.90 -17.57 -32.15
C THR A 80 10.62 -16.42 -31.16
N GLU A 81 9.40 -15.88 -31.10
CA GLU A 81 9.00 -14.81 -30.17
C GLU A 81 8.39 -15.30 -28.85
N GLY A 82 8.39 -16.61 -28.59
CA GLY A 82 7.65 -17.22 -27.49
C GLY A 82 8.01 -16.68 -26.10
N SER A 83 9.29 -16.52 -25.79
CA SER A 83 9.75 -16.11 -24.45
C SER A 83 9.38 -14.66 -24.11
N VAL A 84 9.59 -13.73 -25.04
CA VAL A 84 9.26 -12.30 -24.85
C VAL A 84 7.75 -12.11 -24.69
N ARG A 85 6.95 -12.88 -25.42
CA ARG A 85 5.48 -12.88 -25.29
C ARG A 85 5.03 -13.31 -23.91
N VAL A 86 5.62 -14.38 -23.37
CA VAL A 86 5.32 -14.87 -22.02
C VAL A 86 5.65 -13.81 -20.97
N VAL A 87 6.83 -13.18 -21.04
CA VAL A 87 7.21 -12.11 -20.11
C VAL A 87 6.23 -10.93 -20.20
N ARG A 88 5.88 -10.48 -21.41
CA ARG A 88 4.88 -9.41 -21.60
C ARG A 88 3.53 -9.76 -20.99
N PHE A 89 3.06 -11.00 -21.18
CA PHE A 89 1.82 -11.46 -20.59
C PHE A 89 1.86 -11.45 -19.06
N PHE A 90 2.94 -11.95 -18.45
CA PHE A 90 3.12 -11.89 -17.00
C PHE A 90 3.16 -10.46 -16.47
N MET A 91 3.90 -9.57 -17.15
CA MET A 91 3.93 -8.15 -16.79
C MET A 91 2.55 -7.51 -16.90
N LEU A 92 1.78 -7.83 -17.95
CA LEU A 92 0.42 -7.36 -18.12
C LEU A 92 -0.51 -7.84 -17.01
N VAL A 93 -0.43 -9.12 -16.63
CA VAL A 93 -1.19 -9.70 -15.50
C VAL A 93 -0.84 -8.97 -14.20
N LEU A 94 0.45 -8.80 -13.90
CA LEU A 94 0.92 -8.11 -12.70
C LEU A 94 0.45 -6.64 -12.69
N SER A 95 0.66 -5.90 -13.77
CA SER A 95 0.22 -4.50 -13.89
C SER A 95 -1.30 -4.32 -13.83
N THR A 96 -2.07 -5.36 -14.18
CA THR A 96 -3.54 -5.34 -14.12
C THR A 96 -4.04 -5.68 -12.73
N LEU A 97 -3.51 -6.71 -12.08
CA LEU A 97 -4.05 -7.25 -10.82
C LEU A 97 -3.44 -6.62 -9.57
N PHE A 98 -2.18 -6.18 -9.63
CA PHE A 98 -1.49 -5.66 -8.46
C PHE A 98 -2.01 -4.29 -8.00
N PRO A 99 -2.15 -3.26 -8.87
CA PRO A 99 -2.69 -1.96 -8.44
C PRO A 99 -4.09 -2.02 -7.78
N PRO A 100 -5.09 -2.75 -8.32
CA PRO A 100 -6.42 -2.80 -7.70
C PRO A 100 -6.43 -3.39 -6.29
N ALA A 101 -5.46 -4.24 -5.91
CA ALA A 101 -5.33 -4.71 -4.54
C ALA A 101 -5.10 -3.58 -3.52
N PHE A 102 -4.58 -2.43 -3.97
CA PHE A 102 -4.30 -1.26 -3.13
C PHE A 102 -5.16 -0.04 -3.45
N LEU A 103 -6.09 -0.14 -4.40
CA LEU A 103 -6.95 0.99 -4.80
C LEU A 103 -7.79 1.52 -3.64
N ALA A 104 -8.32 0.65 -2.77
CA ALA A 104 -9.09 1.07 -1.61
C ALA A 104 -8.25 1.94 -0.66
N MET A 105 -6.98 1.58 -0.43
CA MET A 105 -6.08 2.36 0.42
C MET A 105 -5.66 3.66 -0.28
N SER A 106 -5.37 3.64 -1.59
CA SER A 106 -5.11 4.87 -2.35
C SER A 106 -6.29 5.83 -2.29
N TYR A 107 -7.51 5.31 -2.46
CA TYR A 107 -8.75 6.07 -2.34
C TYR A 107 -8.90 6.68 -0.96
N ALA A 108 -8.72 5.90 0.12
CA ALA A 108 -8.81 6.40 1.48
C ALA A 108 -7.84 7.55 1.74
N ILE A 109 -6.60 7.43 1.26
CA ILE A 109 -5.57 8.48 1.40
C ILE A 109 -5.93 9.75 0.61
N SER A 110 -6.44 9.61 -0.61
CA SER A 110 -6.62 10.75 -1.54
C SER A 110 -7.99 11.43 -1.42
N PHE A 111 -9.05 10.69 -1.14
CA PHE A 111 -10.43 11.19 -1.13
C PHE A 111 -10.98 11.39 0.29
N THR A 112 -10.63 10.52 1.23
CA THR A 112 -11.16 10.54 2.59
C THR A 112 -10.04 10.46 3.65
N PRO A 113 -9.05 11.36 3.63
CA PRO A 113 -7.87 11.25 4.50
C PRO A 113 -8.23 11.35 6.00
N GLU A 114 -9.33 12.00 6.34
CA GLU A 114 -9.90 12.06 7.69
C GLU A 114 -10.21 10.66 8.24
N VAL A 115 -10.72 9.76 7.40
CA VAL A 115 -11.05 8.38 7.78
C VAL A 115 -9.78 7.61 8.16
N ALA A 116 -8.67 7.82 7.45
CA ALA A 116 -7.39 7.19 7.79
C ALA A 116 -6.89 7.62 9.17
N VAL A 117 -7.05 8.90 9.52
CA VAL A 117 -6.72 9.43 10.86
C VAL A 117 -7.58 8.77 11.93
N ILE A 118 -8.89 8.69 11.71
CA ILE A 118 -9.82 8.05 12.65
C ILE A 118 -9.42 6.59 12.88
N ILE A 119 -9.21 5.81 11.81
CA ILE A 119 -8.85 4.39 11.92
C ILE A 119 -7.57 4.20 12.75
N ILE A 120 -6.50 4.94 12.42
CA ILE A 120 -5.21 4.77 13.10
C ILE A 120 -5.29 5.17 14.57
N ASN A 121 -5.98 6.27 14.87
CA ASN A 121 -6.15 6.73 16.25
C ASN A 121 -7.05 5.79 17.05
N CYS A 122 -8.10 5.22 16.44
CA CYS A 122 -8.93 4.19 17.09
C CYS A 122 -8.11 2.92 17.41
N ILE A 123 -7.20 2.49 16.53
CA ILE A 123 -6.31 1.36 16.83
C ILE A 123 -5.39 1.72 18.02
N ALA A 124 -4.86 2.94 18.06
CA ALA A 124 -4.02 3.40 19.17
C ALA A 124 -4.78 3.42 20.50
N GLN A 125 -6.02 3.93 20.49
CA GLN A 125 -6.91 3.96 21.65
C GLN A 125 -7.26 2.53 22.11
N PHE A 126 -7.67 1.66 21.19
CA PHE A 126 -7.98 0.26 21.49
C PHE A 126 -6.78 -0.47 22.14
N GLN A 127 -5.57 -0.23 21.63
CA GLN A 127 -4.35 -0.75 22.25
C GLN A 127 -4.19 -0.25 23.68
N HIS A 128 -4.41 1.05 23.93
CA HIS A 128 -4.31 1.68 25.24
C HIS A 128 -5.27 1.04 26.24
N GLU A 129 -6.57 0.99 25.91
CA GLU A 129 -7.61 0.38 26.74
C GLU A 129 -7.31 -1.09 27.04
N THR A 130 -6.83 -1.85 26.04
CA THR A 130 -6.51 -3.26 26.26
C THR A 130 -5.31 -3.46 27.18
N LYS A 131 -4.34 -2.54 27.19
CA LYS A 131 -3.21 -2.61 28.11
C LYS A 131 -3.63 -2.37 29.56
N GLU A 132 -4.62 -1.52 29.79
CA GLU A 132 -5.18 -1.35 31.14
C GLU A 132 -5.84 -2.65 31.62
N LEU A 133 -6.49 -3.38 30.71
CA LEU A 133 -7.18 -4.63 31.03
C LEU A 133 -6.24 -5.80 31.32
N ILE A 134 -5.18 -5.98 30.52
CA ILE A 134 -4.27 -7.15 30.63
C ILE A 134 -3.02 -6.85 31.49
N GLY A 135 -2.86 -5.60 31.94
CA GLY A 135 -1.70 -5.14 32.69
C GLY A 135 -0.45 -4.98 31.83
N THR A 136 0.71 -4.78 32.48
CA THR A 136 1.99 -4.58 31.79
C THR A 136 2.53 -5.90 31.24
N LEU A 137 2.03 -6.31 30.07
CA LEU A 137 2.67 -7.34 29.26
C LEU A 137 4.04 -6.88 28.79
N LYS A 138 5.00 -7.81 28.82
CA LYS A 138 6.30 -7.61 28.20
C LYS A 138 6.08 -7.42 26.70
N ALA A 139 6.54 -6.29 26.17
CA ALA A 139 6.43 -6.00 24.74
C ALA A 139 7.11 -7.12 23.95
N GLN A 140 6.38 -7.69 22.98
CA GLN A 140 6.96 -8.65 22.06
C GLN A 140 7.94 -7.96 21.12
N ASN A 141 9.01 -8.67 20.78
CA ASN A 141 9.99 -8.16 19.85
C ASN A 141 9.52 -8.46 18.42
N TYR A 142 8.94 -7.46 17.77
CA TYR A 142 8.49 -7.53 16.38
C TYR A 142 9.62 -7.22 15.38
N PHE A 143 10.87 -7.56 15.71
CA PHE A 143 12.05 -7.21 14.89
C PHE A 143 11.93 -7.60 13.42
N ALA A 144 11.48 -8.83 13.12
CA ALA A 144 11.35 -9.29 11.73
C ALA A 144 10.32 -8.49 10.94
N ALA A 145 9.20 -8.14 11.59
CA ALA A 145 8.14 -7.31 11.05
C ALA A 145 8.62 -5.87 10.79
N GLU A 146 9.33 -5.28 11.76
CA GLU A 146 9.90 -3.94 11.64
C GLU A 146 10.95 -3.88 10.52
N LEU A 147 11.82 -4.89 10.42
CA LEU A 147 12.81 -5.03 9.36
C LEU A 147 12.15 -5.16 7.98
N ALA A 148 11.09 -5.95 7.86
CA ALA A 148 10.36 -6.12 6.60
C ALA A 148 9.75 -4.80 6.10
N ILE A 149 9.11 -4.04 7.00
CA ILE A 149 8.56 -2.71 6.67
C ILE A 149 9.69 -1.75 6.29
N GLN A 150 10.79 -1.74 7.05
CA GLN A 150 11.92 -0.85 6.77
C GLN A 150 12.52 -1.14 5.39
N LEU A 151 12.72 -2.41 5.05
CA LEU A 151 13.21 -2.84 3.74
C LEU A 151 12.23 -2.47 2.62
N MET A 152 10.92 -2.68 2.83
CA MET A 152 9.89 -2.27 1.87
C MET A 152 9.91 -0.75 1.62
N ILE A 153 9.98 0.07 2.67
CA ILE A 153 10.07 1.53 2.57
C ILE A 153 11.33 1.95 1.79
N TRP A 154 12.47 1.32 2.08
CA TRP A 154 13.75 1.65 1.43
C TRP A 154 13.76 1.32 -0.06
N VAL A 155 13.17 0.18 -0.43
CA VAL A 155 13.11 -0.32 -1.80
C VAL A 155 12.03 0.36 -2.65
N ALA A 156 10.94 0.81 -2.02
CA ALA A 156 9.77 1.30 -2.75
C ALA A 156 10.05 2.50 -3.65
N ILE A 157 10.82 3.50 -3.20
CA ILE A 157 11.13 4.67 -4.03
C ILE A 157 12.02 4.29 -5.22
N PRO A 158 13.20 3.68 -5.03
CA PRO A 158 14.08 3.31 -6.14
C PRO A 158 13.37 2.47 -7.20
N ILE A 159 12.54 1.50 -6.78
CA ILE A 159 11.78 0.67 -7.71
C ILE A 159 10.70 1.48 -8.42
N SER A 160 9.96 2.35 -7.73
CA SER A 160 8.89 3.16 -8.33
C SER A 160 9.39 4.15 -9.39
N PHE A 161 10.67 4.50 -9.39
CA PHE A 161 11.27 5.32 -10.44
C PHE A 161 11.95 4.49 -11.52
N SER A 162 12.76 3.50 -11.14
CA SER A 162 13.57 2.74 -12.11
C SER A 162 12.77 1.71 -12.91
N ALA A 163 11.84 1.00 -12.27
CA ALA A 163 11.08 -0.05 -12.94
C ALA A 163 10.16 0.49 -14.06
N PRO A 164 9.37 1.57 -13.87
CA PRO A 164 8.60 2.19 -14.95
C PRO A 164 9.42 2.54 -16.20
N VAL A 165 10.61 3.10 -16.01
CA VAL A 165 11.50 3.48 -17.12
C VAL A 165 12.01 2.23 -17.85
N ALA A 166 12.42 1.20 -17.11
CA ALA A 166 12.84 -0.07 -17.69
C ALA A 166 11.71 -0.76 -18.47
N LEU A 167 10.49 -0.77 -17.92
CA LEU A 167 9.31 -1.35 -18.57
C LEU A 167 8.95 -0.61 -19.86
N ALA A 168 8.95 0.73 -19.81
CA ALA A 168 8.72 1.58 -20.98
C ALA A 168 9.76 1.34 -22.08
N TYR A 169 11.05 1.25 -21.69
CA TYR A 169 12.18 1.00 -22.59
C TYR A 169 12.10 -0.36 -23.27
N LEU A 170 11.83 -1.42 -22.50
CA LEU A 170 11.72 -2.78 -23.00
C LEU A 170 10.38 -3.06 -23.71
N LYS A 171 9.49 -2.07 -23.80
CA LYS A 171 8.14 -2.22 -24.40
C LYS A 171 7.35 -3.36 -23.74
N LEU A 172 7.44 -3.45 -22.41
CA LEU A 172 6.76 -4.46 -21.60
C LEU A 172 5.48 -3.93 -20.94
N ASP A 173 5.27 -2.62 -20.90
CA ASP A 173 4.07 -2.01 -20.33
C ASP A 173 2.85 -2.09 -21.27
N PRO A 174 1.63 -2.15 -20.70
CA PRO A 174 0.38 -2.19 -21.47
C PRO A 174 0.19 -0.96 -22.37
N LEU A 175 0.70 0.20 -21.98
CA LEU A 175 0.55 1.43 -22.74
C LEU A 175 1.28 1.38 -24.08
N HIS A 176 2.28 0.50 -24.25
CA HIS A 176 2.96 0.33 -25.54
C HIS A 176 1.98 0.08 -26.69
N LEU A 177 0.92 -0.71 -26.43
CA LEU A 177 -0.08 -1.08 -27.42
C LEU A 177 -0.96 0.09 -27.88
N LEU A 178 -1.16 1.11 -27.03
CA LEU A 178 -1.95 2.30 -27.38
C LEU A 178 -1.22 3.23 -28.32
N PHE A 179 0.10 3.34 -28.14
CA PHE A 179 0.90 4.38 -28.80
C PHE A 179 1.72 3.86 -29.99
N ASN A 180 1.46 2.65 -30.50
CA ASN A 180 2.32 2.00 -31.50
C ASN A 180 2.19 2.57 -32.93
N ASN A 181 1.37 3.60 -33.16
CA ASN A 181 0.95 4.00 -34.52
C ASN A 181 1.71 5.18 -35.15
N GLU A 182 2.62 5.87 -34.45
CA GLU A 182 3.29 7.06 -35.00
C GLU A 182 4.82 7.02 -34.81
N GLU A 183 5.55 6.76 -35.89
CA GLU A 183 7.02 6.68 -35.89
C GLU A 183 7.70 8.03 -35.59
N ASN A 184 7.05 9.15 -35.89
CA ASN A 184 7.68 10.48 -35.81
C ASN A 184 7.91 10.99 -34.36
N ASN A 185 7.30 10.37 -33.33
CA ASN A 185 7.32 10.89 -31.96
C ASN A 185 7.79 9.89 -30.88
N LEU A 186 8.64 8.92 -31.24
CA LEU A 186 9.09 7.85 -30.33
C LEU A 186 9.65 8.35 -28.98
N LYS A 187 10.44 9.44 -28.99
CA LYS A 187 11.04 10.00 -27.76
C LYS A 187 9.98 10.59 -26.82
N ILE A 188 9.04 11.36 -27.37
CA ILE A 188 7.97 12.01 -26.60
C ILE A 188 7.03 10.94 -26.03
N GLN A 189 6.69 9.94 -26.83
CA GLN A 189 5.86 8.81 -26.41
C GLN A 189 6.50 8.01 -25.27
N MET A 190 7.81 7.72 -25.36
CA MET A 190 8.54 7.02 -24.31
C MET A 190 8.55 7.82 -23.00
N LEU A 191 8.77 9.13 -23.08
CA LEU A 191 8.75 10.02 -21.93
C LEU A 191 7.35 10.07 -21.30
N LEU A 192 6.30 10.22 -22.11
CA LEU A 192 4.92 10.24 -21.64
C LEU A 192 4.53 8.92 -20.94
N ARG A 193 4.85 7.77 -21.55
CA ARG A 193 4.60 6.45 -20.97
C ARG A 193 5.34 6.28 -19.64
N SER A 194 6.60 6.66 -19.59
CA SER A 194 7.41 6.60 -18.36
C SER A 194 6.79 7.48 -17.26
N MET A 195 6.37 8.70 -17.59
CA MET A 195 5.72 9.62 -16.64
C MET A 195 4.43 9.03 -16.07
N ILE A 196 3.55 8.48 -16.92
CA ILE A 196 2.30 7.85 -16.47
C ILE A 196 2.61 6.67 -15.54
N LEU A 197 3.54 5.79 -15.93
CA LEU A 197 3.91 4.62 -15.14
C LEU A 197 4.59 5.00 -13.82
N ILE A 198 5.38 6.08 -13.77
CA ILE A 198 5.97 6.60 -12.52
C ILE A 198 4.86 7.11 -11.60
N VAL A 199 3.89 7.86 -12.12
CA VAL A 199 2.75 8.34 -11.31
C VAL A 199 1.96 7.16 -10.74
N VAL A 200 1.66 6.15 -11.57
CA VAL A 200 0.97 4.93 -11.13
C VAL A 200 1.81 4.18 -10.09
N GLY A 201 3.09 3.98 -10.35
CA GLY A 201 4.01 3.28 -9.45
C GLY A 201 4.13 3.96 -8.09
N LEU A 202 4.29 5.28 -8.05
CA LEU A 202 4.37 6.05 -6.80
C LEU A 202 3.07 5.98 -6.00
N ASP A 203 1.91 6.08 -6.66
CA ASP A 203 0.62 6.02 -5.98
C ASP A 203 0.36 4.63 -5.39
N VAL A 204 0.66 3.57 -6.15
CA VAL A 204 0.56 2.17 -5.70
C VAL A 204 1.55 1.89 -4.58
N ALA A 205 2.81 2.31 -4.69
CA ALA A 205 3.82 2.10 -3.65
C ALA A 205 3.44 2.79 -2.33
N LYS A 206 2.96 4.03 -2.40
CA LYS A 206 2.41 4.77 -1.25
C LYS A 206 1.26 4.00 -0.59
N ALA A 207 0.29 3.53 -1.40
CA ALA A 207 -0.87 2.81 -0.91
C ALA A 207 -0.50 1.44 -0.31
N ALA A 208 0.42 0.71 -0.95
CA ALA A 208 0.93 -0.57 -0.45
C ALA A 208 1.63 -0.41 0.89
N ILE A 209 2.52 0.57 1.03
CA ILE A 209 3.22 0.82 2.30
C ILE A 209 2.24 1.19 3.40
N ALA A 210 1.27 2.06 3.11
CA ALA A 210 0.22 2.38 4.06
C ALA A 210 -0.56 1.12 4.47
N PHE A 211 -0.98 0.30 3.50
CA PHE A 211 -1.69 -0.94 3.75
C PHE A 211 -0.90 -1.89 4.68
N PHE A 212 0.39 -2.10 4.40
CA PHE A 212 1.25 -2.93 5.22
C PHE A 212 1.46 -2.34 6.62
N LEU A 213 1.69 -1.03 6.76
CA LEU A 213 1.85 -0.38 8.06
C LEU A 213 0.61 -0.58 8.93
N VAL A 214 -0.59 -0.32 8.38
CA VAL A 214 -1.86 -0.50 9.10
C VAL A 214 -2.10 -1.98 9.42
N GLY A 215 -1.92 -2.87 8.44
CA GLY A 215 -2.11 -4.31 8.62
C GLY A 215 -1.21 -4.89 9.70
N MET A 216 0.06 -4.49 9.73
CA MET A 216 1.01 -4.89 10.78
C MET A 216 0.64 -4.29 12.13
N MET A 217 0.22 -3.03 12.19
CA MET A 217 -0.26 -2.41 13.43
C MET A 217 -1.43 -3.20 14.03
N VAL A 218 -2.42 -3.58 13.21
CA VAL A 218 -3.56 -4.40 13.64
C VAL A 218 -3.09 -5.80 14.07
N THR A 219 -2.27 -6.47 13.26
CA THR A 219 -1.84 -7.85 13.51
C THR A 219 -1.00 -7.96 14.79
N CYS A 220 -0.01 -7.07 14.99
CA CYS A 220 0.77 -7.00 16.22
C CYS A 220 -0.09 -6.63 17.43
N SER A 221 -1.13 -5.82 17.26
CA SER A 221 -2.07 -5.52 18.34
C SER A 221 -2.85 -6.75 18.76
N MET A 222 -3.47 -7.44 17.80
CA MET A 222 -4.27 -8.63 18.07
C MET A 222 -3.42 -9.76 18.65
N ASN A 223 -2.19 -9.95 18.14
CA ASN A 223 -1.29 -10.98 18.65
C ASN A 223 -0.91 -10.74 20.12
N ASP A 224 -0.56 -9.50 20.48
CA ASP A 224 -0.25 -9.16 21.88
C ASP A 224 -1.46 -9.36 22.80
N ILE A 225 -2.67 -9.09 22.31
CA ILE A 225 -3.92 -9.28 23.08
C ILE A 225 -4.19 -10.77 23.28
N LEU A 226 -4.13 -11.56 22.21
CA LEU A 226 -4.35 -13.01 22.27
C LEU A 226 -3.33 -13.70 23.18
N GLU A 227 -2.05 -13.32 23.09
CA GLU A 227 -1.04 -13.83 24.01
C GLU A 227 -1.31 -13.41 25.45
N GLY A 228 -1.72 -12.16 25.65
CA GLY A 228 -2.11 -11.65 26.95
C GLY A 228 -3.24 -12.44 27.58
N LEU A 229 -4.30 -12.69 26.82
CA LEU A 229 -5.44 -13.50 27.25
C LEU A 229 -5.04 -14.96 27.51
N GLY A 230 -4.17 -15.53 26.68
CA GLY A 230 -3.66 -16.88 26.86
C GLY A 230 -2.83 -17.05 28.14
N LYS A 231 -1.98 -16.06 28.46
CA LYS A 231 -1.15 -16.06 29.68
C LYS A 231 -1.94 -15.73 30.94
N SER A 232 -2.99 -14.92 30.81
CA SER A 232 -3.78 -14.43 31.94
C SER A 232 -4.56 -15.52 32.69
N ASN A 233 -4.56 -16.79 32.23
CA ASN A 233 -5.28 -17.89 32.90
C ASN A 233 -6.72 -17.47 33.29
N VAL A 234 -7.38 -16.70 32.42
CA VAL A 234 -8.76 -16.23 32.64
C VAL A 234 -9.70 -17.42 32.84
N HIS A 235 -9.32 -18.62 32.42
CA HIS A 235 -10.11 -19.83 32.60
C HIS A 235 -10.40 -20.20 34.07
N THR A 236 -9.51 -19.90 35.03
CA THR A 236 -9.78 -20.23 36.44
C THR A 236 -10.66 -19.21 37.14
N ASN A 237 -10.73 -17.95 36.67
CA ASN A 237 -11.54 -16.90 37.27
C ASN A 237 -12.83 -16.59 36.50
N PHE A 238 -12.94 -16.95 35.21
CA PHE A 238 -14.17 -16.73 34.45
C PHE A 238 -15.29 -17.64 34.95
N VAL A 239 -15.00 -18.89 35.30
CA VAL A 239 -15.97 -19.81 35.92
C VAL A 239 -16.43 -19.29 37.29
N THR A 240 -15.52 -18.70 38.07
CA THR A 240 -15.83 -18.11 39.38
C THR A 240 -16.67 -16.84 39.23
N ARG A 241 -16.33 -15.95 38.30
CA ARG A 241 -17.11 -14.74 38.02
C ARG A 241 -18.47 -15.03 37.37
N LEU A 242 -18.60 -16.05 36.53
CA LEU A 242 -19.90 -16.51 36.01
C LEU A 242 -20.78 -17.10 37.12
N LYS A 243 -20.18 -17.70 38.16
CA LYS A 243 -20.92 -18.11 39.36
C LYS A 243 -21.36 -16.92 40.20
N GLU A 244 -20.56 -15.85 40.27
CA GLU A 244 -20.94 -14.61 40.98
C GLU A 244 -22.07 -13.83 40.27
N ILE A 245 -22.19 -13.92 38.94
CA ILE A 245 -23.23 -13.23 38.17
C ILE A 245 -24.56 -14.01 38.15
N ASN A 246 -24.55 -15.31 38.50
CA ASN A 246 -25.74 -16.16 38.58
C ASN A 246 -26.34 -16.27 40.00
N LEU A 247 -26.04 -15.30 40.88
CA LEU A 247 -26.66 -15.09 42.19
C LEU A 247 -27.53 -13.84 42.16
#